data_AF-A0A534N9F0-F1
#
_entry.id   AF-A0A534N9F0-F1
#
_cell.length_a   1.000
_cell.length_b   1.000
_cell.length_c   1.000
_cell.angle_alpha   90.00
_cell.angle_beta   90.00
_cell.angle_gamma   90.00
#
_symmetry.space_group_name_H-M   'P 1'
#
loop_
_entity.id
_entity.type
_entity.pdbx_description
1 polymer ?
#
loop_
_entity_poly.entity_id
_entity_poly.type
_entity_poly.pdbx_seq_one_letter_code
_entity_poly.pdbx_strand_id
1 'polypeptide(L)'
;MRLDKLTIKSQEALQSAQTLAEKRSHQAIDVEHLLMALLGQKEGVVLSLLQKLGVPTTALFEKLQRSLDRLPQVTGAAAGQTFITPRLKKVIEGAEAAADNLKDEYVSTEHLLLSIVEDEGEAGRILRELGVSKDHILKGLVDIRGAQRITDPNPEEKYQALERYSRDLTDLARKGKLDPVIGRDDEIRRVIQVLSRRTKNNPVLIGEPGVGKTAIVEGLALRIVNGDVPESLKDKRLVALDMGALVAGAKYRGEFEERLKAVLKEVTEASGQIILFIDELHTLVGAGAAEGAMDASNMLKPALARGELRCVGATTLDEYRKRVEKDPALERRFQPIVVGEPSV
;
A
#
# COMPACT_ATOMS: atom_id res chain seq x y z
N MET A 1 5.52 -4.24 30.29
CA MET A 1 5.64 -3.81 28.89
C MET A 1 7.00 -4.21 28.37
N ARG A 2 7.03 -5.09 27.36
CA ARG A 2 8.26 -5.46 26.66
C ARG A 2 8.43 -4.53 25.47
N LEU A 3 9.31 -3.54 25.58
CA LEU A 3 9.53 -2.54 24.51
C LEU A 3 9.97 -3.20 23.19
N ASP A 4 10.70 -4.31 23.28
CA ASP A 4 11.16 -5.14 22.16
C ASP A 4 10.02 -5.81 21.38
N LYS A 5 8.81 -5.88 21.94
CA LYS A 5 7.61 -6.43 21.30
C LYS A 5 6.76 -5.39 20.57
N LEU A 6 7.10 -4.10 20.65
CA LEU A 6 6.39 -3.04 19.94
C LEU A 6 7.02 -2.81 18.57
N THR A 7 6.20 -2.53 17.56
CA THR A 7 6.69 -1.97 16.28
C THR A 7 7.37 -0.62 16.51
N ILE A 8 8.24 -0.19 15.61
CA ILE A 8 8.92 1.10 15.71
C ILE A 8 7.89 2.24 15.81
N LYS A 9 6.84 2.22 14.97
CA LYS A 9 5.76 3.20 15.03
C LYS A 9 5.01 3.18 16.37
N SER A 10 4.81 2.02 17.00
CA SER A 10 4.19 1.97 18.33
C SER A 10 5.08 2.56 19.42
N GLN A 11 6.40 2.33 19.35
CA GLN A 11 7.38 2.95 20.25
C GLN A 11 7.41 4.48 20.07
N GLU A 12 7.46 4.95 18.83
CA GLU A 12 7.39 6.39 18.49
C GLU A 12 6.10 7.05 19.00
N ALA A 13 4.96 6.34 18.91
CA ALA A 13 3.68 6.86 19.38
C ALA A 13 3.67 7.03 20.91
N LEU A 14 4.21 6.07 21.66
CA LEU A 14 4.34 6.19 23.12
C LEU A 14 5.30 7.31 23.52
N GLN A 15 6.43 7.44 22.84
CA GLN A 15 7.38 8.53 23.06
C GLN A 15 6.74 9.90 22.75
N SER A 16 6.00 9.98 21.64
CA SER A 16 5.29 11.21 21.24
C SER A 16 4.18 11.57 22.23
N ALA A 17 3.49 10.58 22.80
CA ALA A 17 2.49 10.78 23.86
C ALA A 17 3.14 11.36 25.13
N GLN A 18 4.31 10.84 25.51
CA GLN A 18 5.10 11.40 26.62
C GLN A 18 5.50 12.85 26.34
N THR A 19 6.10 13.12 25.18
CA THR A 19 6.51 14.48 24.79
C THR A 19 5.32 15.44 24.75
N LEU A 20 4.13 14.97 24.34
CA LEU A 20 2.91 15.76 24.33
C LEU A 20 2.45 16.11 25.75
N ALA A 21 2.50 15.16 26.69
CA ALA A 21 2.17 15.40 28.10
C ALA A 21 3.14 16.44 28.70
N GLU A 22 4.43 16.29 28.47
CA GLU A 22 5.47 17.22 28.93
C GLU A 22 5.26 18.64 28.38
N LYS A 23 5.02 18.77 27.07
CA LYS A 23 4.74 20.07 26.42
C LYS A 23 3.49 20.77 26.98
N ARG A 24 2.51 19.99 27.44
CA ARG A 24 1.27 20.49 28.04
C ARG A 24 1.37 20.63 29.57
N SER A 25 2.53 20.34 30.15
CA SER A 25 2.74 20.33 31.61
C SER A 25 1.77 19.38 32.34
N HIS A 26 1.40 18.27 31.70
CA HIS A 26 0.64 17.20 32.34
C HIS A 26 1.61 16.23 33.00
N GLN A 27 1.41 15.95 34.30
CA GLN A 27 2.26 15.03 35.05
C GLN A 27 1.94 13.55 34.73
N ALA A 28 0.76 13.28 34.17
CA ALA A 28 0.30 11.94 33.83
C ALA A 28 0.16 11.77 32.32
N ILE A 29 0.79 10.71 31.79
CA ILE A 29 0.63 10.27 30.40
C ILE A 29 -0.57 9.32 30.37
N ASP A 30 -1.61 9.72 29.66
CA ASP A 30 -2.88 9.02 29.60
C ASP A 30 -3.32 8.74 28.15
N VAL A 31 -4.40 7.97 27.98
CA VAL A 31 -4.90 7.45 26.70
C VAL A 31 -5.14 8.54 25.65
N GLU A 32 -5.59 9.73 26.05
CA GLU A 32 -5.81 10.86 25.14
C GLU A 32 -4.50 11.34 24.50
N HIS A 33 -3.39 11.26 25.21
CA HIS A 33 -2.07 11.61 24.68
C HIS A 33 -1.63 10.59 23.64
N LEU A 34 -1.84 9.30 23.92
CA LEU A 34 -1.53 8.23 22.98
C LEU A 34 -2.39 8.33 21.73
N LEU A 35 -3.70 8.53 21.85
CA LEU A 35 -4.58 8.68 20.70
C LEU A 35 -4.18 9.91 19.87
N MET A 36 -3.85 11.04 20.51
CA MET A 36 -3.41 12.24 19.80
C MET A 36 -2.08 12.00 19.07
N ALA A 37 -1.14 11.29 19.71
CA ALA A 37 0.13 10.90 19.10
C ALA A 37 -0.05 9.99 17.88
N LEU A 38 -0.93 8.98 17.97
CA LEU A 38 -1.26 8.08 16.88
C LEU A 38 -1.90 8.82 15.70
N LEU A 39 -2.80 9.77 15.97
CA LEU A 39 -3.44 10.59 14.93
C LEU A 39 -2.46 11.55 14.25
N GLY A 40 -1.47 12.05 14.99
CA GLY A 40 -0.42 12.95 14.49
C GLY A 40 0.80 12.26 13.88
N GLN A 41 0.84 10.92 13.91
CA GLN A 41 2.00 10.17 13.46
C GLN A 41 2.13 10.18 11.94
N LYS A 42 3.28 10.67 11.44
CA LYS A 42 3.61 10.60 10.00
C LYS A 42 3.78 9.16 9.56
N GLU A 43 3.17 8.82 8.42
CA GLU A 43 3.18 7.47 7.84
C GLU A 43 2.57 6.41 8.78
N GLY A 44 1.81 6.83 9.80
CA GLY A 44 1.05 5.94 10.66
C GLY A 44 -0.26 5.49 10.00
N VAL A 45 -0.74 4.31 10.38
CA VAL A 45 -1.95 3.69 9.80
C VAL A 45 -3.23 4.21 10.43
N VAL A 46 -3.18 4.70 11.67
CA VAL A 46 -4.38 5.04 12.45
C VAL A 46 -5.21 6.15 11.79
N LEU A 47 -4.56 7.23 11.32
CA LEU A 47 -5.27 8.33 10.69
C LEU A 47 -5.93 7.93 9.37
N SER A 48 -5.18 7.24 8.49
CA SER A 48 -5.69 6.79 7.19
C SER A 48 -6.81 5.77 7.34
N LEU A 49 -6.70 4.86 8.32
CA LEU A 49 -7.75 3.92 8.68
C LEU A 49 -9.04 4.63 9.10
N LEU A 50 -8.95 5.60 10.02
CA LEU A 50 -10.13 6.34 10.47
C LEU A 50 -10.75 7.17 9.34
N GLN A 51 -9.95 7.77 8.46
CA GLN A 51 -10.45 8.47 7.26
C GLN A 51 -11.19 7.52 6.32
N LYS A 52 -10.63 6.32 6.08
CA LYS A 52 -11.25 5.29 5.22
C LYS A 52 -12.56 4.77 5.79
N LEU A 53 -12.67 4.69 7.12
CA LEU A 53 -13.91 4.36 7.83
C LEU A 53 -14.94 5.49 7.86
N GLY A 54 -14.64 6.64 7.22
CA GLY A 54 -15.55 7.79 7.17
C GLY A 54 -15.65 8.57 8.47
N VAL A 55 -14.71 8.40 9.39
CA VAL A 55 -14.68 9.12 10.67
C VAL A 55 -14.35 10.59 10.40
N PRO A 56 -15.10 11.56 10.95
CA PRO A 56 -14.81 12.98 10.79
C PRO A 56 -13.57 13.34 11.62
N THR A 57 -12.37 13.13 11.07
CA THR A 57 -11.10 13.25 11.79
C THR A 57 -10.85 14.65 12.32
N THR A 58 -11.30 15.70 11.63
CA THR A 58 -11.25 17.08 12.15
C THR A 58 -12.00 17.21 13.48
N ALA A 59 -13.23 16.67 13.56
CA ALA A 59 -14.02 16.69 14.79
C ALA A 59 -13.41 15.81 15.89
N LEU A 60 -12.78 14.69 15.52
CA LEU A 60 -12.03 13.83 16.44
C LEU A 60 -10.87 14.60 17.08
N PHE A 61 -10.04 15.26 16.27
CA PHE A 61 -8.92 16.08 16.75
C PHE A 61 -9.39 17.19 17.69
N GLU A 62 -10.44 17.94 17.31
CA GLU A 62 -10.98 19.02 18.15
C GLU A 62 -11.51 18.53 19.50
N LYS A 63 -12.28 17.43 19.52
CA LYS A 63 -12.79 16.84 20.75
C LYS A 63 -11.66 16.35 21.65
N LEU A 64 -10.65 15.70 21.08
CA LEU A 64 -9.50 15.19 21.82
C LEU A 64 -8.62 16.31 22.37
N GLN A 65 -8.40 17.36 21.58
CA GLN A 65 -7.71 18.57 22.01
C GLN A 65 -8.41 19.21 23.22
N ARG A 66 -9.73 19.37 23.17
CA ARG A 66 -10.53 19.89 24.30
C ARG A 66 -10.45 19.00 25.54
N SER A 67 -10.36 17.68 25.36
CA SER A 67 -10.15 16.75 26.49
C SER A 67 -8.79 17.00 27.15
N LEU A 68 -7.72 17.07 26.35
CA LEU A 68 -6.38 17.35 26.83
C LEU A 68 -6.28 18.73 27.51
N ASP A 69 -6.94 19.75 26.98
CA ASP A 69 -6.94 21.10 27.56
C ASP A 69 -7.61 21.17 28.95
N ARG A 70 -8.45 20.18 29.30
CA ARG A 70 -9.12 20.09 30.62
C ARG A 70 -8.28 19.39 31.68
N LEU A 71 -7.19 18.72 31.29
CA LEU A 71 -6.35 18.02 32.24
C LEU A 71 -5.59 19.01 33.14
N PRO A 72 -5.36 18.68 34.42
CA PRO A 72 -4.59 19.55 35.32
C PRO A 72 -3.16 19.75 34.83
N GLN A 73 -2.68 20.99 34.89
CA GLN A 73 -1.30 21.35 34.60
C GLN A 73 -0.50 21.46 35.90
N VAL A 74 0.71 20.90 35.93
CA VAL A 74 1.61 20.92 37.09
C VAL A 74 2.88 21.69 36.71
N THR A 75 3.16 22.77 37.45
CA THR A 75 4.35 23.61 37.27
C THR A 75 5.26 23.54 38.50
N GLY A 76 6.56 23.78 38.34
CA GLY A 76 7.53 23.87 39.43
C GLY A 76 8.34 22.58 39.64
N ALA A 77 8.95 22.41 40.82
CA ALA A 77 9.88 21.31 41.11
C ALA A 77 9.27 19.89 40.97
N ALA A 78 7.94 19.76 41.01
CA ALA A 78 7.21 18.51 40.80
C ALA A 78 6.95 18.16 39.32
N ALA A 79 7.33 19.04 38.38
CA ALA A 79 7.08 18.88 36.94
C ALA A 79 8.04 17.88 36.24
N GLY A 80 9.07 17.39 36.93
CA GLY A 80 10.19 16.69 36.29
C GLY A 80 9.99 15.20 35.97
N GLN A 81 8.96 14.54 36.52
CA GLN A 81 8.73 13.11 36.26
C GLN A 81 7.28 12.87 35.85
N THR A 82 7.09 12.51 34.58
CA THR A 82 5.82 12.03 34.06
C THR A 82 5.66 10.54 34.36
N PHE A 83 4.43 10.10 34.60
CA PHE A 83 4.12 8.68 34.83
C PHE A 83 2.99 8.19 33.93
N ILE A 84 2.99 6.90 33.60
CA ILE A 84 1.92 6.24 32.84
C ILE A 84 0.74 5.95 33.77
N THR A 85 -0.46 6.36 33.37
CA THR A 85 -1.66 6.06 34.16
C THR A 85 -2.05 4.58 34.11
N PRO A 86 -2.77 4.06 35.12
CA PRO A 86 -3.32 2.71 35.07
C PRO A 86 -4.21 2.45 33.86
N ARG A 87 -4.90 3.49 33.37
CA ARG A 87 -5.77 3.41 32.18
C ARG A 87 -4.95 3.22 30.90
N LEU A 88 -3.89 4.00 30.70
CA LEU A 88 -2.98 3.80 29.59
C LEU A 88 -2.27 2.45 29.67
N LYS A 89 -1.88 2.00 30.87
CA LYS A 89 -1.31 0.66 31.06
C LYS A 89 -2.27 -0.44 30.61
N LYS A 90 -3.55 -0.35 30.99
CA LYS A 90 -4.61 -1.30 30.56
C LYS A 90 -4.79 -1.28 29.04
N VAL A 91 -4.71 -0.11 28.40
CA VAL A 91 -4.76 0.01 26.94
C VAL A 91 -3.58 -0.74 26.29
N ILE A 92 -2.37 -0.58 26.81
CA ILE A 92 -1.18 -1.28 26.27
C ILE A 92 -1.31 -2.81 26.45
N GLU A 93 -1.78 -3.28 27.60
CA GLU A 93 -2.04 -4.71 27.85
C GLU A 93 -3.15 -5.26 26.92
N GLY A 94 -4.21 -4.48 26.69
CA GLY A 94 -5.26 -4.84 25.73
C GLY A 94 -4.75 -4.90 24.28
N ALA A 95 -3.77 -4.07 23.93
CA ALA A 95 -3.12 -4.11 22.62
C ALA A 95 -2.22 -5.35 22.45
N GLU A 96 -1.52 -5.77 23.51
CA GLU A 96 -0.79 -7.06 23.53
C GLU A 96 -1.78 -8.22 23.28
N ALA A 97 -2.92 -8.23 23.97
CA ALA A 97 -3.95 -9.25 23.75
C ALA A 97 -4.57 -9.19 22.33
N ALA A 98 -4.74 -8.00 21.77
CA ALA A 98 -5.22 -7.83 20.39
C ALA A 98 -4.23 -8.41 19.37
N ALA A 99 -2.93 -8.16 19.55
CA ALA A 99 -1.87 -8.73 18.71
C ALA A 99 -1.89 -10.26 18.77
N ASP A 100 -1.96 -10.84 19.96
CA ASP A 100 -2.02 -12.30 20.15
C ASP A 100 -3.25 -12.92 19.48
N ASN A 101 -4.42 -12.27 19.60
CA ASN A 101 -5.66 -12.73 18.95
C ASN A 101 -5.57 -12.71 17.43
N LEU A 102 -4.88 -11.70 16.87
CA LEU A 102 -4.62 -11.58 15.44
C LEU A 102 -3.42 -12.42 14.97
N LYS A 103 -2.74 -13.10 15.89
CA LYS A 103 -1.55 -13.94 15.67
C LYS A 103 -0.35 -13.16 15.13
N ASP A 104 -0.25 -11.91 15.57
CA ASP A 104 0.84 -11.00 15.23
C ASP A 104 1.98 -11.13 16.23
N GLU A 105 3.24 -11.03 15.77
CA GLU A 105 4.43 -11.21 16.61
C GLU A 105 4.79 -9.93 17.39
N TYR A 106 4.41 -8.78 16.83
CA TYR A 106 4.61 -7.44 17.38
C TYR A 106 3.29 -6.71 17.63
N VAL A 107 3.30 -5.83 18.64
CA VAL A 107 2.21 -4.90 18.92
C VAL A 107 2.39 -3.66 18.05
N SER A 108 1.47 -3.47 17.10
CA SER A 108 1.41 -2.32 16.18
C SER A 108 0.40 -1.26 16.63
N THR A 109 0.41 -0.12 15.94
CA THR A 109 -0.45 1.04 16.18
C THR A 109 -1.94 0.71 16.05
N GLU A 110 -2.29 -0.22 15.17
CA GLU A 110 -3.64 -0.77 15.02
C GLU A 110 -4.12 -1.55 16.25
N HIS A 111 -3.24 -2.27 16.94
CA HIS A 111 -3.58 -2.97 18.18
C HIS A 111 -3.83 -1.99 19.31
N LEU A 112 -3.04 -0.91 19.37
CA LEU A 112 -3.27 0.19 20.30
C LEU A 112 -4.64 0.83 20.04
N LEU A 113 -4.98 1.14 18.78
CA LEU A 113 -6.29 1.70 18.43
C LEU A 113 -7.45 0.77 18.82
N LEU A 114 -7.33 -0.54 18.57
CA LEU A 114 -8.32 -1.56 18.96
C LEU A 114 -8.55 -1.57 20.47
N SER A 115 -7.51 -1.34 21.27
CA SER A 115 -7.62 -1.26 22.72
C SER A 115 -8.16 0.09 23.20
N ILE A 116 -7.77 1.20 22.56
CA ILE A 116 -8.26 2.56 22.87
C ILE A 116 -9.77 2.67 22.63
N VAL A 117 -10.33 2.05 21.58
CA VAL A 117 -11.77 2.11 21.34
C VAL A 117 -12.59 1.38 22.41
N GLU A 118 -11.97 0.48 23.18
CA GLU A 118 -12.58 -0.23 24.31
C GLU A 118 -12.35 0.49 25.65
N ASP A 119 -11.55 1.57 25.67
CA ASP A 119 -11.32 2.38 26.87
C ASP A 119 -12.61 3.06 27.36
N GLU A 120 -12.83 3.05 28.67
CA GLU A 120 -13.99 3.68 29.31
C GLU A 120 -13.78 5.18 29.54
N GLY A 121 -12.57 5.68 29.30
CA GLY A 121 -12.22 7.09 29.37
C GLY A 121 -12.69 7.93 28.19
N GLU A 122 -12.24 9.18 28.17
CA GLU A 122 -12.71 10.18 27.21
C GLU A 122 -12.28 9.86 25.79
N ALA A 123 -11.07 9.32 25.60
CA ALA A 123 -10.57 8.90 24.29
C ALA A 123 -11.48 7.83 23.65
N GLY A 124 -11.78 6.76 24.37
CA GLY A 124 -12.67 5.70 23.89
C GLY A 124 -14.11 6.20 23.68
N ARG A 125 -14.62 7.07 24.58
CA ARG A 125 -15.95 7.69 24.42
C ARG A 125 -16.04 8.54 23.14
N ILE A 126 -15.06 9.40 22.89
CA ILE A 126 -15.02 10.26 21.69
C ILE A 126 -15.01 9.40 20.42
N LEU A 127 -14.20 8.34 20.37
CA LEU A 127 -14.17 7.42 19.22
C LEU A 127 -15.53 6.78 18.97
N ARG A 128 -16.18 6.25 20.02
CA ARG A 128 -17.51 5.62 19.92
C ARG A 128 -18.61 6.60 19.51
N GLU A 129 -18.58 7.84 20.02
CA GLU A 129 -19.50 8.91 19.61
C GLU A 129 -19.39 9.23 18.11
N LEU A 130 -18.19 9.12 17.54
CA LEU A 130 -17.93 9.33 16.12
C LEU A 130 -18.13 8.05 15.28
N GLY A 131 -18.76 7.03 15.85
CA GLY A 131 -19.13 5.79 15.16
C GLY A 131 -17.99 4.77 15.04
N VAL A 132 -16.88 4.96 15.73
CA VAL A 132 -15.77 3.99 15.71
C VAL A 132 -16.08 2.85 16.68
N SER A 133 -15.99 1.62 16.19
CA SER A 133 -16.14 0.40 16.98
C SER A 133 -15.01 -0.57 16.65
N LYS A 134 -14.82 -1.58 17.49
CA LYS A 134 -13.86 -2.66 17.25
C LYS A 134 -14.10 -3.35 15.91
N ASP A 135 -15.36 -3.65 15.60
CA ASP A 135 -15.74 -4.29 14.32
C ASP A 135 -15.46 -3.39 13.11
N HIS A 136 -15.68 -2.08 13.23
CA HIS A 136 -15.33 -1.13 12.17
C HIS A 136 -13.81 -1.08 11.95
N ILE A 137 -13.02 -1.02 13.03
CA ILE A 137 -11.56 -1.04 12.94
C ILE A 137 -11.10 -2.35 12.29
N LEU A 138 -11.57 -3.51 12.74
CA LEU A 138 -11.21 -4.81 12.18
C LEU A 138 -11.56 -4.91 10.68
N LYS A 139 -12.73 -4.42 10.27
CA LYS A 139 -13.10 -4.37 8.84
C LYS A 139 -12.16 -3.48 8.04
N GLY A 140 -11.86 -2.28 8.52
CA GLY A 140 -10.94 -1.37 7.82
C GLY A 140 -9.50 -1.89 7.78
N LEU A 141 -9.06 -2.64 8.80
CA LEU A 141 -7.74 -3.26 8.83
C LEU A 141 -7.55 -4.29 7.72
N VAL A 142 -8.59 -5.07 7.39
CA VAL A 142 -8.54 -6.00 6.24
C VAL A 142 -8.16 -5.26 4.96
N ASP A 143 -8.63 -4.03 4.76
CA ASP A 143 -8.32 -3.28 3.55
C ASP A 143 -6.93 -2.63 3.55
N ILE A 144 -6.29 -2.45 4.70
CA ILE A 144 -4.97 -1.80 4.81
C ILE A 144 -3.86 -2.84 4.88
N ARG A 145 -3.99 -3.82 5.77
CA ARG A 145 -2.98 -4.86 6.00
C ARG A 145 -3.28 -6.16 5.25
N GLY A 146 -4.48 -6.31 4.70
CA GLY A 146 -4.89 -7.56 4.06
C GLY A 146 -4.93 -8.72 5.05
N ALA A 147 -4.50 -9.89 4.59
CA ALA A 147 -4.30 -11.09 5.40
C ALA A 147 -2.90 -11.16 6.03
N GLN A 148 -2.11 -10.08 5.96
CA GLN A 148 -0.73 -10.09 6.42
C GLN A 148 -0.65 -10.02 7.94
N ARG A 149 0.27 -10.81 8.50
CA ARG A 149 0.64 -10.75 9.91
C ARG A 149 1.81 -9.80 10.11
N ILE A 150 1.87 -9.20 11.29
CA ILE A 150 2.95 -8.30 11.70
C ILE A 150 4.05 -9.16 12.32
N THR A 151 5.00 -9.55 11.47
CA THR A 151 6.14 -10.41 11.84
C THR A 151 7.46 -9.64 11.90
N ASP A 152 7.43 -8.32 11.76
CA ASP A 152 8.61 -7.48 11.81
C ASP A 152 8.32 -6.13 12.48
N PRO A 153 9.36 -5.40 12.93
CA PRO A 153 9.19 -4.13 13.64
C PRO A 153 8.65 -2.96 12.79
N ASN A 154 8.63 -3.05 11.44
CA ASN A 154 8.25 -1.97 10.53
C ASN A 154 7.17 -2.39 9.51
N PRO A 155 5.99 -2.86 9.95
CA PRO A 155 4.97 -3.38 9.04
C PRO A 155 4.38 -2.31 8.12
N GLU A 156 4.37 -1.03 8.53
CA GLU A 156 3.76 0.06 7.76
C GLU A 156 4.46 0.34 6.43
N GLU A 157 5.72 -0.08 6.25
CA GLU A 157 6.41 -0.02 4.96
C GLU A 157 5.84 -1.00 3.93
N LYS A 158 5.25 -2.10 4.41
CA LYS A 158 4.69 -3.19 3.60
C LYS A 158 3.21 -3.02 3.31
N TYR A 159 2.53 -2.14 4.03
CA TYR A 159 1.12 -1.86 3.82
C TYR A 159 0.89 -0.97 2.60
N GLN A 160 -0.10 -1.36 1.79
CA GLN A 160 -0.53 -0.61 0.61
C GLN A 160 0.63 -0.24 -0.33
N ALA A 161 1.61 -1.16 -0.45
CA ALA A 161 2.76 -1.00 -1.33
C ALA A 161 2.30 -0.75 -2.76
N LEU A 162 1.20 -1.40 -3.19
CA LEU A 162 0.61 -1.13 -4.49
C LEU A 162 0.16 0.34 -4.58
N GLU A 163 -0.58 0.90 -3.63
CA GLU A 163 -1.00 2.31 -3.70
C GLU A 163 0.17 3.30 -3.69
N ARG A 164 1.28 2.98 -3.00
CA ARG A 164 2.46 3.87 -2.90
C ARG A 164 3.34 3.85 -4.14
N TYR A 165 3.52 2.66 -4.74
CA TYR A 165 4.50 2.43 -5.81
C TYR A 165 3.83 2.17 -7.16
N SER A 166 2.56 2.53 -7.30
CA SER A 166 1.84 2.35 -8.54
C SER A 166 0.72 3.39 -8.71
N ARG A 167 0.17 3.45 -9.92
CA ARG A 167 -0.91 4.34 -10.33
C ARG A 167 -2.08 3.51 -10.85
N ASP A 168 -3.24 3.61 -10.21
CA ASP A 168 -4.45 2.90 -10.65
C ASP A 168 -5.06 3.59 -11.87
N LEU A 169 -4.82 3.02 -13.06
CA LEU A 169 -5.31 3.56 -14.33
C LEU A 169 -6.83 3.42 -14.46
N THR A 170 -7.42 2.36 -13.90
CA THR A 170 -8.88 2.19 -13.88
C THR A 170 -9.58 3.22 -13.02
N ASP A 171 -9.02 3.58 -11.87
CA ASP A 171 -9.54 4.67 -11.03
C ASP A 171 -9.45 6.02 -11.74
N LEU A 172 -8.35 6.30 -12.43
CA LEU A 172 -8.18 7.51 -13.22
C LEU A 172 -9.17 7.59 -14.39
N ALA A 173 -9.41 6.47 -15.06
CA ALA A 173 -10.43 6.36 -16.10
C ALA A 173 -11.83 6.67 -15.55
N ARG A 174 -12.21 6.10 -14.40
CA ARG A 174 -13.50 6.41 -13.73
C ARG A 174 -13.64 7.88 -13.38
N LYS A 175 -12.53 8.53 -13.02
CA LYS A 175 -12.46 9.97 -12.69
C LYS A 175 -12.37 10.87 -13.93
N GLY A 176 -12.38 10.32 -15.14
CA GLY A 176 -12.26 11.08 -16.39
C GLY A 176 -10.91 11.79 -16.55
N LYS A 177 -9.85 11.26 -15.92
CA LYS A 177 -8.50 11.85 -15.92
C LYS A 177 -7.56 11.27 -16.98
N LEU A 178 -8.03 10.30 -17.76
CA LEU A 178 -7.28 9.75 -18.89
C LEU A 178 -7.77 10.39 -20.18
N ASP A 179 -6.84 10.72 -21.06
CA ASP A 179 -7.17 11.27 -22.37
C ASP A 179 -7.81 10.19 -23.26
N PRO A 180 -8.74 10.58 -24.16
CA PRO A 180 -9.31 9.65 -25.13
C PRO A 180 -8.21 9.15 -26.09
N VAL A 181 -8.19 7.84 -26.31
CA VAL A 181 -7.19 7.20 -27.17
C VAL A 181 -7.72 7.11 -28.59
N ILE A 182 -6.97 7.67 -29.54
CA ILE A 182 -7.34 7.73 -30.97
C ILE A 182 -6.44 6.79 -31.78
N GLY A 183 -7.03 6.02 -32.70
CA GLY A 183 -6.27 5.23 -33.69
C GLY A 183 -5.52 4.02 -33.12
N ARG A 184 -5.88 3.51 -31.94
CA ARG A 184 -5.23 2.36 -31.28
C ARG A 184 -6.16 1.18 -30.98
N ASP A 185 -7.31 1.13 -31.63
CA ASP A 185 -8.34 0.13 -31.35
C ASP A 185 -7.87 -1.31 -31.60
N ASP A 186 -7.07 -1.52 -32.64
CA ASP A 186 -6.59 -2.87 -33.00
C ASP A 186 -5.55 -3.38 -32.01
N GLU A 187 -4.62 -2.52 -31.57
CA GLU A 187 -3.66 -2.88 -30.52
C GLU A 187 -4.35 -3.14 -29.19
N ILE A 188 -5.29 -2.28 -28.78
CA ILE A 188 -6.07 -2.48 -27.54
C ILE A 188 -6.86 -3.80 -27.62
N ARG A 189 -7.52 -4.08 -28.75
CA ARG A 189 -8.25 -5.34 -28.97
C ARG A 189 -7.34 -6.56 -28.87
N ARG A 190 -6.12 -6.48 -29.43
CA ARG A 190 -5.11 -7.54 -29.32
C ARG A 190 -4.67 -7.75 -27.86
N VAL A 191 -4.45 -6.67 -27.11
CA VAL A 191 -4.10 -6.74 -25.67
C VAL A 191 -5.20 -7.46 -24.89
N ILE A 192 -6.47 -7.08 -25.09
CA ILE A 192 -7.64 -7.74 -24.49
C ILE A 192 -7.69 -9.22 -24.84
N GLN A 193 -7.48 -9.56 -26.10
CA GLN A 193 -7.50 -10.94 -26.58
C GLN A 193 -6.42 -11.78 -25.89
N VAL A 194 -5.20 -11.25 -25.74
CA VAL A 194 -4.10 -11.95 -25.06
C VAL A 194 -4.39 -12.12 -23.57
N LEU A 195 -4.82 -11.07 -22.88
CA LEU A 195 -5.14 -11.13 -21.45
C LEU A 195 -6.26 -12.14 -21.13
N SER A 196 -7.15 -12.38 -22.09
CA SER A 196 -8.26 -13.34 -21.95
C SER A 196 -7.85 -14.80 -22.17
N ARG A 197 -6.60 -15.08 -22.57
CA ARG A 197 -6.11 -16.45 -22.78
C ARG A 197 -5.84 -17.17 -21.46
N ARG A 198 -5.87 -18.51 -21.51
CA ARG A 198 -5.47 -19.37 -20.39
C ARG A 198 -3.96 -19.47 -20.24
N THR A 199 -3.21 -19.44 -21.35
CA THR A 199 -1.76 -19.54 -21.40
C THR A 199 -1.18 -18.43 -22.27
N LYS A 200 0.08 -18.07 -22.04
CA LYS A 200 0.78 -16.97 -22.73
C LYS A 200 -0.08 -15.70 -22.77
N ASN A 201 -0.62 -15.35 -21.60
CA ASN A 201 -1.68 -14.36 -21.40
C ASN A 201 -1.16 -13.03 -20.84
N ASN A 202 0.15 -12.79 -20.94
CA ASN A 202 0.78 -11.53 -20.57
C ASN A 202 1.21 -10.82 -21.87
N PRO A 203 0.47 -9.84 -22.38
CA PRO A 203 0.89 -9.11 -23.58
C PRO A 203 2.14 -8.27 -23.31
N VAL A 204 3.01 -8.15 -24.32
CA VAL A 204 4.13 -7.22 -24.32
C VAL A 204 4.02 -6.33 -25.54
N LEU A 205 3.82 -5.03 -25.30
CA LEU A 205 3.81 -3.99 -26.32
C LEU A 205 5.26 -3.72 -26.75
N ILE A 206 5.56 -3.97 -28.02
CA ILE A 206 6.91 -3.83 -28.59
C ILE A 206 6.87 -2.76 -29.67
N GLY A 207 7.66 -1.71 -29.50
CA GLY A 207 7.81 -0.63 -30.47
C GLY A 207 8.84 0.39 -30.02
N GLU A 208 9.18 1.34 -30.87
CA GLU A 208 10.12 2.42 -30.52
C GLU A 208 9.61 3.27 -29.34
N PRO A 209 10.49 3.98 -28.62
CA PRO A 209 10.06 4.98 -27.65
C PRO A 209 9.15 6.05 -28.29
N GLY A 210 8.14 6.51 -27.56
CA GLY A 210 7.26 7.59 -28.05
C GLY A 210 6.11 7.16 -28.98
N VAL A 211 6.05 5.90 -29.44
CA VAL A 211 4.94 5.42 -30.30
C VAL A 211 3.59 5.30 -29.58
N GLY A 212 3.46 5.73 -28.32
CA GLY A 212 2.18 5.69 -27.60
C GLY A 212 1.83 4.33 -26.99
N LYS A 213 2.82 3.53 -26.57
CA LYS A 213 2.58 2.26 -25.83
C LYS A 213 1.74 2.50 -24.56
N THR A 214 2.03 3.57 -23.82
CA THR A 214 1.27 3.97 -22.63
C THR A 214 -0.18 4.30 -22.96
N ALA A 215 -0.44 4.99 -24.08
CA ALA A 215 -1.80 5.31 -24.52
C ALA A 215 -2.63 4.05 -24.81
N ILE A 216 -2.03 2.98 -25.33
CA ILE A 216 -2.74 1.69 -25.52
C ILE A 216 -3.20 1.12 -24.17
N VAL A 217 -2.37 1.23 -23.13
CA VAL A 217 -2.68 0.74 -21.79
C VAL A 217 -3.75 1.61 -21.11
N GLU A 218 -3.70 2.92 -21.28
CA GLU A 218 -4.75 3.83 -20.83
C GLU A 218 -6.09 3.54 -21.54
N GLY A 219 -6.04 3.24 -22.85
CA GLY A 219 -7.19 2.80 -23.63
C GLY A 219 -7.77 1.48 -23.14
N LEU A 220 -6.92 0.53 -22.72
CA LEU A 220 -7.36 -0.68 -22.04
C LEU A 220 -8.09 -0.36 -20.72
N ALA A 221 -7.58 0.57 -19.91
CA ALA A 221 -8.24 1.00 -18.66
C ALA A 221 -9.65 1.55 -18.93
N LEU A 222 -9.77 2.43 -19.93
CA LEU A 222 -11.06 2.99 -20.37
C LEU A 222 -12.04 1.90 -20.79
N ARG A 223 -11.59 0.92 -21.60
CA ARG A 223 -12.45 -0.21 -22.02
C ARG A 223 -12.91 -1.08 -20.85
N ILE A 224 -12.02 -1.36 -19.89
CA ILE A 224 -12.38 -2.12 -18.67
C ILE A 224 -13.48 -1.37 -17.89
N VAL A 225 -13.31 -0.05 -17.67
CA VAL A 225 -14.28 0.77 -16.94
C VAL A 225 -15.62 0.87 -17.65
N ASN A 226 -15.61 0.97 -18.99
CA ASN A 226 -16.82 1.04 -19.80
C ASN A 226 -17.50 -0.33 -19.98
N GLY A 227 -16.90 -1.42 -19.50
CA GLY A 227 -17.39 -2.77 -19.71
C GLY A 227 -17.24 -3.28 -21.15
N ASP A 228 -16.44 -2.61 -21.98
CA ASP A 228 -16.10 -3.03 -23.35
C ASP A 228 -14.94 -4.05 -23.35
N VAL A 229 -15.09 -5.10 -22.54
CA VAL A 229 -14.13 -6.19 -22.40
C VAL A 229 -14.89 -7.51 -22.14
N PRO A 230 -14.29 -8.68 -22.43
CA PRO A 230 -14.87 -9.96 -22.04
C PRO A 230 -15.07 -10.06 -20.53
N GLU A 231 -16.04 -10.87 -20.10
CA GLU A 231 -16.34 -11.12 -18.67
C GLU A 231 -15.10 -11.49 -17.85
N SER A 232 -14.13 -12.20 -18.45
CA SER A 232 -12.86 -12.55 -17.79
C SER A 232 -11.98 -11.36 -17.41
N LEU A 233 -12.25 -10.14 -17.90
CA LEU A 233 -11.52 -8.91 -17.60
C LEU A 233 -12.40 -7.83 -16.98
N LYS A 234 -13.70 -8.07 -16.88
CA LYS A 234 -14.65 -7.14 -16.27
C LYS A 234 -14.30 -6.92 -14.80
N ASP A 235 -14.49 -5.70 -14.33
CA ASP A 235 -14.23 -5.25 -12.96
C ASP A 235 -12.79 -5.40 -12.45
N LYS A 236 -11.86 -5.86 -13.30
CA LYS A 236 -10.44 -5.92 -12.94
C LYS A 236 -9.87 -4.52 -12.80
N ARG A 237 -8.87 -4.38 -11.94
CA ARG A 237 -8.08 -3.16 -11.79
C ARG A 237 -6.87 -3.22 -12.69
N LEU A 238 -6.60 -2.15 -13.42
CA LEU A 238 -5.36 -1.99 -14.20
C LEU A 238 -4.47 -0.99 -13.48
N VAL A 239 -3.30 -1.44 -13.05
CA VAL A 239 -2.43 -0.69 -12.15
C VAL A 239 -1.04 -0.59 -12.77
N ALA A 240 -0.53 0.62 -12.96
CA ALA A 240 0.77 0.89 -13.57
C ALA A 240 1.85 1.03 -12.49
N LEU A 241 2.89 0.20 -12.57
CA LEU A 241 4.04 0.28 -11.67
C LEU A 241 4.80 1.60 -11.89
N ASP A 242 5.10 2.31 -10.81
CA ASP A 242 5.91 3.52 -10.84
C ASP A 242 7.35 3.19 -10.45
N MET A 243 8.19 3.02 -11.48
CA MET A 243 9.62 2.73 -11.28
C MET A 243 10.34 3.87 -10.57
N GLY A 244 9.93 5.13 -10.78
CA GLY A 244 10.50 6.29 -10.10
C GLY A 244 10.21 6.24 -8.61
N ALA A 245 8.97 5.92 -8.21
CA ALA A 245 8.59 5.79 -6.81
C ALA A 245 9.31 4.64 -6.10
N LEU A 246 9.54 3.51 -6.80
CA LEU A 246 10.28 2.38 -6.22
C LEU A 246 11.74 2.73 -5.92
N VAL A 247 12.38 3.49 -6.82
CA VAL A 247 13.80 3.90 -6.70
C VAL A 247 13.96 5.12 -5.78
N ALA A 248 12.96 6.01 -5.72
CA ALA A 248 13.01 7.22 -4.91
C ALA A 248 13.24 6.91 -3.43
N GLY A 249 14.28 7.51 -2.85
CA GLY A 249 14.64 7.31 -1.45
C GLY A 249 15.23 5.93 -1.12
N ALA A 250 15.39 5.03 -2.10
CA ALA A 250 16.13 3.78 -1.90
C ALA A 250 17.63 4.08 -1.88
N LYS A 251 18.29 3.89 -0.74
CA LYS A 251 19.74 4.07 -0.60
C LYS A 251 20.49 2.82 -1.03
N TYR A 252 19.83 1.66 -1.00
CA TYR A 252 20.41 0.36 -1.29
C TYR A 252 19.52 -0.44 -2.24
N ARG A 253 20.13 -1.32 -3.05
CA ARG A 253 19.40 -2.20 -3.99
C ARG A 253 18.37 -3.10 -3.30
N GLY A 254 18.69 -3.59 -2.10
CA GLY A 254 17.79 -4.45 -1.33
C GLY A 254 16.46 -3.77 -0.96
N GLU A 255 16.46 -2.46 -0.73
CA GLU A 255 15.23 -1.70 -0.43
C GLU A 255 14.30 -1.65 -1.64
N PHE A 256 14.84 -1.45 -2.84
CA PHE A 256 14.06 -1.54 -4.08
C PHE A 256 13.45 -2.94 -4.26
N GLU A 257 14.24 -3.99 -4.07
CA GLU A 257 13.76 -5.37 -4.18
C GLU A 257 12.66 -5.65 -3.14
N GLU A 258 12.81 -5.18 -1.91
CA GLU A 258 11.78 -5.35 -0.88
C GLU A 258 10.47 -4.64 -1.24
N ARG A 259 10.54 -3.40 -1.77
CA ARG A 259 9.38 -2.65 -2.24
C ARG A 259 8.70 -3.34 -3.42
N LEU A 260 9.45 -3.77 -4.43
CA LEU A 260 8.91 -4.52 -5.56
C LEU A 260 8.29 -5.84 -5.10
N LYS A 261 8.90 -6.53 -4.13
CA LYS A 261 8.37 -7.76 -3.55
C LYS A 261 7.01 -7.51 -2.88
N ALA A 262 6.89 -6.42 -2.13
CA ALA A 262 5.65 -6.03 -1.48
C ALA A 262 4.54 -5.76 -2.52
N VAL A 263 4.85 -5.02 -3.58
CA VAL A 263 3.91 -4.77 -4.70
C VAL A 263 3.46 -6.08 -5.35
N LEU A 264 4.42 -6.95 -5.73
CA LEU A 264 4.08 -8.23 -6.37
C LEU A 264 3.26 -9.13 -5.46
N LYS A 265 3.56 -9.14 -4.15
CA LYS A 265 2.79 -9.89 -3.16
C LYS A 265 1.34 -9.42 -3.15
N GLU A 266 1.07 -8.12 -3.04
CA GLU A 266 -0.31 -7.58 -3.06
C GLU A 266 -1.05 -7.93 -4.37
N VAL A 267 -0.36 -7.84 -5.53
CA VAL A 267 -0.94 -8.23 -6.82
C VAL A 267 -1.32 -9.72 -6.84
N THR A 268 -0.45 -10.60 -6.32
CA THR A 268 -0.72 -12.05 -6.26
C THR A 268 -1.83 -12.40 -5.26
N GLU A 269 -1.87 -11.75 -4.10
CA GLU A 269 -2.91 -11.94 -3.08
C GLU A 269 -4.29 -11.50 -3.59
N ALA A 270 -4.35 -10.52 -4.49
CA ALA A 270 -5.57 -10.11 -5.17
C ALA A 270 -6.15 -11.17 -6.13
N SER A 271 -5.55 -12.36 -6.22
CA SER A 271 -6.15 -13.55 -6.88
C SER A 271 -6.62 -13.26 -8.32
N GLY A 272 -5.77 -12.56 -9.09
CA GLY A 272 -6.02 -12.22 -10.48
C GLY A 272 -7.00 -11.07 -10.71
N GLN A 273 -7.46 -10.36 -9.68
CA GLN A 273 -8.29 -9.15 -9.82
C GLN A 273 -7.50 -7.93 -10.31
N ILE A 274 -6.17 -7.98 -10.24
CA ILE A 274 -5.28 -6.90 -10.65
C ILE A 274 -4.48 -7.32 -11.87
N ILE A 275 -4.45 -6.43 -12.87
CA ILE A 275 -3.55 -6.50 -14.02
C ILE A 275 -2.46 -5.46 -13.77
N LEU A 276 -1.22 -5.91 -13.70
CA LEU A 276 -0.07 -5.02 -13.49
C LEU A 276 0.47 -4.54 -14.84
N PHE A 277 0.57 -3.24 -15.07
CA PHE A 277 1.31 -2.66 -16.18
C PHE A 277 2.73 -2.35 -15.74
N ILE A 278 3.71 -2.85 -16.50
CA ILE A 278 5.13 -2.63 -16.29
C ILE A 278 5.67 -1.94 -17.54
N ASP A 279 5.85 -0.62 -17.45
CA ASP A 279 6.59 0.10 -18.47
C ASP A 279 8.06 -0.26 -18.39
N GLU A 280 8.75 -0.19 -19.53
CA GLU A 280 10.16 -0.59 -19.64
C GLU A 280 10.44 -1.97 -19.00
N LEU A 281 9.62 -2.98 -19.33
CA LEU A 281 9.68 -4.33 -18.75
C LEU A 281 11.11 -4.90 -18.68
N HIS A 282 11.95 -4.61 -19.68
CA HIS A 282 13.34 -5.03 -19.73
C HIS A 282 14.19 -4.62 -18.52
N THR A 283 13.84 -3.53 -17.83
CA THR A 283 14.53 -3.05 -16.62
C THR A 283 14.39 -4.02 -15.45
N LEU A 284 13.30 -4.80 -15.39
CA LEU A 284 13.05 -5.80 -14.34
C LEU A 284 13.52 -7.21 -14.72
N VAL A 285 13.71 -7.49 -16.01
CA VAL A 285 14.10 -8.83 -16.51
C VAL A 285 15.50 -8.88 -17.12
N GLY A 286 16.30 -7.82 -16.91
CA GLY A 286 17.64 -7.68 -17.47
C GLY A 286 18.74 -8.30 -16.61
N ALA A 287 19.35 -9.39 -17.08
CA ALA A 287 20.56 -9.96 -16.49
C ALA A 287 21.75 -8.97 -16.55
N GLY A 288 22.10 -8.39 -15.40
CA GLY A 288 23.46 -8.16 -14.87
C GLY A 288 24.55 -7.46 -15.71
N ALA A 289 24.26 -6.97 -16.92
CA ALA A 289 25.28 -6.39 -17.80
C ALA A 289 25.00 -4.91 -18.03
N ALA A 290 25.90 -4.09 -17.47
CA ALA A 290 25.94 -2.63 -17.37
C ALA A 290 25.33 -2.04 -16.08
N GLU A 291 26.11 -1.16 -15.46
CA GLU A 291 25.92 -0.48 -14.18
C GLU A 291 24.47 -0.09 -13.90
N GLY A 292 23.75 -0.90 -13.10
CA GLY A 292 22.45 -0.51 -12.54
C GLY A 292 21.24 -1.34 -12.97
N ALA A 293 21.37 -2.31 -13.90
CA ALA A 293 20.25 -3.20 -14.24
C ALA A 293 19.88 -4.12 -13.06
N MET A 294 18.68 -3.93 -12.53
CA MET A 294 18.12 -4.68 -11.41
C MET A 294 17.51 -5.99 -11.94
N ASP A 295 18.17 -7.14 -11.72
CA ASP A 295 17.63 -8.44 -12.14
C ASP A 295 16.54 -8.93 -11.18
N ALA A 296 15.37 -8.30 -11.26
CA ALA A 296 14.16 -8.71 -10.56
C ALA A 296 13.44 -9.89 -11.25
N SER A 297 14.05 -10.51 -12.27
CA SER A 297 13.42 -11.59 -13.04
C SER A 297 13.05 -12.78 -12.15
N ASN A 298 13.89 -13.06 -11.15
CA ASN A 298 13.68 -14.11 -10.16
C ASN A 298 12.46 -13.87 -9.27
N MET A 299 12.03 -12.62 -9.12
CA MET A 299 10.83 -12.26 -8.35
C MET A 299 9.56 -12.43 -9.19
N LEU A 300 9.62 -12.11 -10.49
CA LEU A 300 8.49 -12.19 -11.42
C LEU A 300 8.20 -13.63 -11.89
N LYS A 301 9.26 -14.40 -12.19
CA LYS A 301 9.16 -15.74 -12.78
C LYS A 301 8.25 -16.69 -12.00
N PRO A 302 8.33 -16.82 -10.66
CA PRO A 302 7.48 -17.74 -9.91
C PRO A 302 5.99 -17.38 -10.03
N ALA A 303 5.66 -16.10 -9.90
CA ALA A 303 4.28 -15.62 -9.97
C ALA A 303 3.69 -15.77 -11.39
N LEU A 304 4.48 -15.49 -12.43
CA LEU A 304 4.12 -15.74 -13.83
C LEU A 304 3.98 -17.24 -14.13
N ALA A 305 4.86 -18.08 -13.57
CA ALA A 305 4.83 -19.51 -13.78
C ALA A 305 3.56 -20.15 -13.22
N ARG A 306 3.15 -19.73 -12.01
CA ARG A 306 1.91 -20.17 -11.35
C ARG A 306 0.63 -19.52 -11.89
N GLY A 307 0.76 -18.47 -12.71
CA GLY A 307 -0.39 -17.73 -13.25
C GLY A 307 -1.07 -16.81 -12.23
N GLU A 308 -0.40 -16.55 -11.11
CA GLU A 308 -0.87 -15.64 -10.04
C GLU A 308 -0.66 -14.17 -10.42
N LEU A 309 0.34 -13.89 -11.27
CA LEU A 309 0.58 -12.58 -11.83
C LEU A 309 0.06 -12.51 -13.27
N ARG A 310 -0.81 -11.54 -13.53
CA ARG A 310 -1.21 -11.13 -14.89
C ARG A 310 -0.69 -9.73 -15.13
N CYS A 311 0.07 -9.53 -16.21
CA CYS A 311 0.65 -8.24 -16.51
C CYS A 311 0.62 -7.87 -18.00
N VAL A 312 0.70 -6.57 -18.26
CA VAL A 312 1.01 -5.98 -19.57
C VAL A 312 2.41 -5.39 -19.47
N GLY A 313 3.33 -5.80 -20.34
CA GLY A 313 4.66 -5.20 -20.43
C GLY A 313 4.76 -4.22 -21.59
N ALA A 314 5.65 -3.25 -21.50
CA ALA A 314 6.09 -2.45 -22.65
C ALA A 314 7.62 -2.43 -22.75
N THR A 315 8.16 -2.52 -23.96
CA THR A 315 9.61 -2.45 -24.20
C THR A 315 9.91 -2.10 -25.66
N THR A 316 11.19 -1.94 -26.01
CA THR A 316 11.66 -1.87 -27.40
C THR A 316 11.89 -3.26 -27.98
N LEU A 317 11.96 -3.35 -29.32
CA LEU A 317 12.19 -4.63 -30.01
C LEU A 317 13.52 -5.26 -29.63
N ASP A 318 14.57 -4.45 -29.58
CA ASP A 318 15.91 -4.91 -29.25
C ASP A 318 16.00 -5.47 -27.83
N GLU A 319 15.40 -4.78 -26.86
CA GLU A 319 15.42 -5.23 -25.47
C GLU A 319 14.54 -6.47 -25.27
N TYR A 320 13.40 -6.57 -25.96
CA TYR A 320 12.60 -7.80 -25.95
C TYR A 320 13.41 -9.00 -26.42
N ARG A 321 14.08 -8.88 -27.58
CA ARG A 321 14.92 -9.94 -28.17
C ARG A 321 16.09 -10.32 -27.25
N LYS A 322 16.72 -9.33 -26.62
CA LYS A 322 17.89 -9.55 -25.77
C LYS A 322 17.53 -10.17 -24.42
N ARG A 323 16.40 -9.78 -23.81
CA ARG A 323 16.10 -10.05 -22.40
C ARG A 323 14.90 -10.97 -22.16
N VAL A 324 13.85 -10.88 -22.98
CA VAL A 324 12.62 -11.65 -22.78
C VAL A 324 12.60 -12.90 -23.65
N GLU A 325 12.88 -12.76 -24.95
CA GLU A 325 12.82 -13.86 -25.93
C GLU A 325 13.88 -14.93 -25.68
N LYS A 326 15.06 -14.53 -25.17
CA LYS A 326 16.14 -15.45 -24.83
C LYS A 326 15.93 -16.24 -23.54
N ASP A 327 14.96 -15.86 -22.70
CA ASP A 327 14.64 -16.55 -21.46
C ASP A 327 13.41 -17.45 -21.66
N PRO A 328 13.57 -18.79 -21.72
CA PRO A 328 12.46 -19.71 -21.99
C PRO A 328 11.33 -19.65 -20.95
N ALA A 329 11.61 -19.22 -19.71
CA ALA A 329 10.58 -19.09 -18.68
C ALA A 329 9.67 -17.88 -18.95
N LEU A 330 10.25 -16.77 -19.40
CA LEU A 330 9.51 -15.56 -19.75
C LEU A 330 8.81 -15.69 -21.10
N GLU A 331 9.49 -16.23 -22.11
CA GLU A 331 8.98 -16.40 -23.48
C GLU A 331 7.69 -17.25 -23.54
N ARG A 332 7.58 -18.26 -22.65
CA ARG A 332 6.37 -19.10 -22.51
C ARG A 332 5.19 -18.38 -21.85
N ARG A 333 5.40 -17.21 -21.26
CA ARG A 333 4.38 -16.46 -20.50
C ARG A 333 3.98 -15.17 -21.20
N PHE A 334 4.88 -14.57 -21.96
CA PHE A 334 4.67 -13.30 -22.65
C PHE A 334 4.31 -13.47 -24.12
N GLN A 335 3.33 -12.71 -24.61
CA GLN A 335 2.94 -12.65 -26.01
C GLN A 335 3.30 -11.27 -26.60
N PRO A 336 4.21 -11.19 -27.59
CA PRO A 336 4.55 -9.93 -28.22
C PRO A 336 3.37 -9.37 -29.05
N ILE A 337 3.19 -8.05 -28.98
CA ILE A 337 2.27 -7.24 -29.79
C ILE A 337 3.09 -6.07 -30.34
N VAL A 338 3.29 -6.04 -31.66
CA VAL A 338 4.03 -4.96 -32.33
C VAL A 338 3.16 -3.72 -32.39
N VAL A 339 3.74 -2.58 -32.00
CA VAL A 339 3.13 -1.25 -32.01
C VAL A 339 3.95 -0.37 -32.95
N GLY A 340 3.31 0.06 -34.03
CA GLY A 340 3.89 1.00 -34.98
C GLY A 340 3.59 2.46 -34.63
N GLU A 341 4.14 3.37 -35.41
CA GLU A 341 3.75 4.78 -35.38
C GLU A 341 2.24 4.93 -35.60
N PRO A 342 1.60 5.90 -34.92
CA PRO A 342 0.18 6.13 -35.09
C PRO A 342 -0.09 6.52 -36.55
N SER A 343 -1.04 5.84 -37.17
CA SER A 343 -1.53 6.18 -38.50
C SER A 343 -2.52 7.34 -38.31
N VAL A 344 -2.01 8.57 -38.28
CA VAL A 344 -2.87 9.76 -38.42
C VAL A 344 -3.31 9.86 -39.88
#